data_AF-A0A1K9Z2J5-F1
#
_entry.id   AF-A0A1K9Z2J5-F1
#
_cell.length_a   1.000
_cell.length_b   1.000
_cell.length_c   1.000
_cell.angle_alpha   90.00
_cell.angle_beta   90.00
_cell.angle_gamma   90.00
#
_symmetry.space_group_name_H-M   'P 1'
#
loop_
_entity.id
_entity.type
_entity.pdbx_description
1 polymer ?
#
loop_
_entity_poly.entity_id
_entity_poly.type
_entity_poly.pdbx_seq_one_letter_code
_entity_poly.pdbx_strand_id
1 'polypeptide(L)'
;MEPFLVSLTTPSWWVGVVIVGIIINVISSYLKNPIDKILSAISGSRRERNKRKLNERNELISTLRDDADLLILFAMSENRYRIRSVGFLLISFAAFSGSTLLIGITDTGSITGLIFAMLIALAGLHDHSEAIRVYAIVKDSNDKYKEISA
;
A
#
# COMPACT_ATOMS: atom_id res chain seq x y z
N MET A 1 -35.21 29.83 -11.49
CA MET A 1 -35.56 28.44 -11.09
C MET A 1 -36.71 27.89 -11.95
N GLU A 2 -37.80 28.64 -12.15
CA GLU A 2 -38.94 28.20 -12.97
C GLU A 2 -38.68 27.87 -14.46
N PRO A 3 -37.86 28.60 -15.23
CA PRO A 3 -37.69 28.30 -16.67
C PRO A 3 -36.98 26.95 -16.91
N PHE A 4 -36.16 26.50 -15.96
CA PHE A 4 -35.53 25.18 -16.02
C PHE A 4 -36.55 24.05 -15.82
N LEU A 5 -37.49 24.20 -14.88
CA LEU A 5 -38.53 23.20 -14.63
C LEU A 5 -39.52 23.09 -15.81
N VAL A 6 -39.84 24.19 -16.49
CA VAL A 6 -40.68 24.19 -17.70
C VAL A 6 -39.98 23.50 -18.87
N SER A 7 -38.65 23.60 -18.96
CA SER A 7 -37.86 22.91 -20.00
C SER A 7 -37.79 21.38 -19.79
N LEU A 8 -37.96 20.88 -18.56
CA LEU A 8 -37.98 19.44 -18.24
C LEU A 8 -39.31 18.76 -18.57
N THR A 9 -40.41 19.51 -18.65
CA THR A 9 -41.75 18.99 -18.99
C THR A 9 -42.04 19.03 -20.49
N THR A 10 -41.15 19.60 -21.30
CA THR A 10 -41.34 19.65 -22.75
C THR A 10 -41.10 18.25 -23.35
N PRO A 11 -41.99 17.71 -24.21
CA PRO A 11 -41.85 16.37 -24.79
C PRO A 11 -40.52 16.12 -25.51
N SER A 12 -39.91 17.16 -26.09
CA SER A 12 -38.59 17.10 -26.72
C SER A 12 -37.47 16.74 -25.74
N TRP A 13 -37.56 17.16 -24.48
CA TRP A 13 -36.58 16.81 -23.44
C TRP A 13 -36.62 15.32 -23.13
N TRP A 14 -37.82 14.76 -22.95
CA TRP A 14 -38.01 13.32 -22.73
C TRP A 14 -37.53 12.47 -23.90
N VAL A 15 -37.79 12.90 -25.13
CA VAL A 15 -37.28 12.22 -26.34
C VAL A 15 -35.75 12.24 -26.36
N GLY A 16 -35.12 13.35 -25.98
CA GLY A 16 -33.66 13.44 -25.84
C GLY A 16 -33.09 12.46 -24.80
N VAL A 17 -33.71 12.37 -23.62
CA VAL A 17 -33.30 11.44 -22.57
C VAL A 17 -33.42 9.98 -23.02
N VAL A 18 -34.52 9.62 -23.70
CA VAL A 18 -34.71 8.26 -24.25
C VAL A 18 -33.66 7.93 -25.30
N ILE A 19 -33.36 8.87 -26.22
CA ILE A 19 -32.34 8.67 -27.25
C ILE A 19 -30.95 8.50 -26.61
N VAL A 20 -30.59 9.34 -25.63
CA VAL A 20 -29.33 9.20 -24.89
C VAL A 20 -29.27 7.88 -24.14
N GLY A 21 -30.37 7.44 -23.52
CA GLY A 21 -30.47 6.15 -22.86
C GLY A 21 -30.24 4.97 -23.82
N ILE A 22 -30.81 5.02 -25.02
CA ILE A 22 -30.58 4.01 -26.07
C ILE A 22 -29.12 4.04 -26.52
N ILE A 23 -28.54 5.22 -26.76
CA ILE A 23 -27.15 5.38 -27.17
C ILE A 23 -26.20 4.83 -26.09
N ILE A 24 -26.41 5.14 -24.80
CA ILE A 24 -25.60 4.61 -23.70
C ILE A 24 -25.70 3.09 -23.64
N ASN A 25 -26.89 2.53 -23.82
CA ASN A 25 -27.07 1.07 -23.82
C ASN A 25 -26.31 0.40 -24.98
N VAL A 26 -26.38 0.98 -26.18
CA VAL A 26 -25.62 0.52 -27.34
C VAL A 26 -24.12 0.63 -27.07
N ILE A 27 -23.64 1.80 -26.66
CA ILE A 27 -22.24 2.06 -26.30
C ILE A 27 -21.75 1.06 -25.22
N SER A 28 -22.53 0.82 -24.18
CA SER A 28 -22.22 -0.13 -23.11
C SER A 28 -22.02 -1.55 -23.63
N SER A 29 -22.86 -1.99 -24.57
CA SER A 29 -22.71 -3.32 -25.19
C SER A 29 -21.42 -3.45 -26.02
N TYR A 30 -20.97 -2.37 -26.66
CA TYR A 30 -19.71 -2.34 -27.41
C TYR A 30 -18.46 -2.15 -26.53
N LEU A 31 -18.58 -1.46 -25.38
CA LEU A 31 -17.46 -1.20 -24.45
C LEU A 31 -17.15 -2.34 -23.48
N LYS A 32 -18.05 -3.29 -23.28
CA LYS A 32 -17.82 -4.43 -22.38
C LYS A 32 -16.57 -5.23 -22.76
N ASN A 33 -16.43 -5.58 -24.04
CA ASN A 33 -15.32 -6.40 -24.54
C ASN A 33 -13.93 -5.75 -24.34
N PRO A 34 -13.70 -4.46 -24.69
CA PRO A 34 -12.40 -3.83 -24.45
C PRO A 34 -12.10 -3.63 -22.95
N ILE A 35 -13.10 -3.28 -22.13
CA ILE A 35 -12.91 -3.11 -20.68
C ILE A 35 -12.49 -4.43 -20.03
N ASP A 36 -13.17 -5.54 -20.36
CA ASP A 36 -12.85 -6.86 -19.83
C ASP A 36 -11.44 -7.32 -20.27
N LYS A 37 -11.01 -6.99 -21.50
CA LYS A 37 -9.64 -7.26 -21.98
C LYS A 37 -8.58 -6.47 -21.22
N ILE A 38 -8.83 -5.19 -20.95
CA ILE A 38 -7.90 -4.34 -20.20
C ILE A 38 -7.80 -4.81 -18.74
N LEU A 39 -8.94 -5.07 -18.10
CA LEU A 39 -8.98 -5.53 -16.70
C LEU A 39 -8.34 -6.91 -16.55
N SER A 40 -8.56 -7.83 -17.50
CA SER A 40 -7.91 -9.15 -17.49
C SER A 40 -6.40 -9.06 -17.74
N ALA A 41 -5.93 -8.15 -18.59
CA ALA A 41 -4.50 -7.92 -18.78
C ALA A 41 -3.82 -7.32 -17.53
N ILE A 42 -4.46 -6.33 -16.89
CA ILE A 42 -3.96 -5.73 -15.63
C ILE A 42 -3.93 -6.79 -14.52
N SER A 43 -5.02 -7.54 -14.38
CA SER A 43 -5.13 -8.63 -13.40
C SER A 43 -4.09 -9.72 -13.66
N GLY A 44 -3.90 -10.11 -14.92
CA GLY A 44 -2.88 -11.07 -15.35
C GLY A 44 -1.47 -10.63 -14.99
N SER A 45 -1.11 -9.37 -15.27
CA SER A 45 0.19 -8.82 -14.92
C SER A 45 0.41 -8.78 -13.40
N ARG A 46 -0.61 -8.39 -12.62
CA ARG A 46 -0.54 -8.42 -11.14
C ARG A 46 -0.38 -9.83 -10.60
N ARG A 47 -1.14 -10.79 -11.14
CA ARG A 47 -1.06 -12.21 -10.76
C ARG A 47 0.32 -12.78 -11.06
N GLU A 48 0.87 -12.48 -12.24
CA GLU A 48 2.21 -12.91 -12.64
C GLU A 48 3.29 -12.30 -11.74
N ARG A 49 3.20 -10.99 -11.45
CA ARG A 49 4.11 -10.32 -10.50
C ARG A 49 4.02 -10.94 -9.10
N ASN A 50 2.81 -11.23 -8.62
CA ASN A 50 2.62 -11.88 -7.31
C ASN A 50 3.17 -13.30 -7.30
N LYS A 51 2.99 -14.07 -8.39
CA LYS A 51 3.55 -15.41 -8.54
C LYS A 51 5.08 -15.39 -8.55
N ARG A 52 5.70 -14.43 -9.25
CA ARG A 52 7.15 -14.22 -9.24
C ARG A 52 7.67 -13.91 -7.83
N LYS A 53 7.07 -12.95 -7.14
CA LYS A 53 7.42 -12.63 -5.75
C LYS A 53 7.27 -13.82 -4.79
N LEU A 54 6.24 -14.64 -5.00
CA LEU A 54 6.04 -15.86 -4.22
C LEU A 54 7.13 -16.90 -4.50
N ASN A 55 7.48 -17.09 -5.77
CA ASN A 55 8.56 -17.99 -6.16
C ASN A 55 9.92 -17.52 -5.61
N GLU A 56 10.25 -16.24 -5.76
CA GLU A 56 11.46 -15.62 -5.19
C GLU A 56 11.53 -15.82 -3.67
N ARG A 57 10.41 -15.62 -2.97
CA ARG A 57 10.34 -15.88 -1.51
C ARG A 57 10.56 -17.36 -1.18
N ASN A 58 9.96 -18.28 -1.93
CA ASN A 58 10.12 -19.71 -1.69
C ASN A 58 11.55 -20.18 -1.96
N GLU A 59 12.19 -19.65 -3.00
CA GLU A 59 13.59 -19.89 -3.32
C GLU A 59 14.48 -19.40 -2.18
N LEU A 60 14.28 -18.15 -1.72
CA LEU A 60 15.02 -17.60 -0.59
C LEU A 60 14.84 -18.43 0.70
N ILE A 61 13.62 -18.89 1.00
CA ILE A 61 13.34 -19.77 2.13
C ILE A 61 14.10 -21.11 2.01
N SER A 62 14.18 -21.67 0.79
CA SER A 62 14.94 -22.90 0.55
C SER A 62 16.44 -22.71 0.75
N THR A 63 17.01 -21.60 0.27
CA THR A 63 18.43 -21.28 0.50
C THR A 63 18.74 -21.04 1.98
N LEU A 64 17.87 -20.32 2.69
CA LEU A 64 17.98 -20.07 4.14
C LEU A 64 17.89 -21.33 4.99
N ARG A 65 17.26 -22.39 4.47
CA ARG A 65 17.12 -23.67 5.17
C ARG A 65 18.42 -24.47 5.14
N ASP A 66 19.15 -24.40 4.03
CA ASP A 66 20.36 -25.19 3.82
C ASP A 66 21.58 -24.56 4.52
N ASP A 67 21.51 -23.27 4.86
CA ASP A 67 22.61 -22.50 5.47
C ASP A 67 22.16 -21.82 6.79
N ALA A 68 22.55 -22.42 7.91
CA ALA A 68 22.23 -21.92 9.26
C ALA A 68 22.92 -20.57 9.57
N ASP A 69 24.11 -20.32 9.02
CA ASP A 69 24.83 -19.06 9.25
C ASP A 69 24.11 -17.91 8.53
N LEU A 70 23.60 -18.17 7.32
CA LEU A 70 22.80 -17.22 6.56
C LEU A 70 21.48 -16.89 7.27
N LEU A 71 20.85 -17.86 7.93
CA LEU A 71 19.66 -17.64 8.76
C LEU A 71 19.95 -16.70 9.94
N ILE A 72 21.07 -16.90 10.64
CA ILE A 72 21.49 -16.01 11.74
C ILE A 72 21.73 -14.59 11.22
N LEU A 73 22.39 -14.44 10.06
CA LEU A 73 22.64 -13.14 9.45
C LEU A 73 21.33 -12.43 9.09
N PHE A 74 20.33 -13.16 8.57
CA PHE A 74 19.00 -12.62 8.31
C PHE A 74 18.28 -12.20 9.60
N ALA A 75 18.34 -13.01 10.65
CA ALA A 75 17.76 -12.67 11.96
C ALA A 75 18.43 -11.41 12.58
N MET A 76 19.75 -11.25 12.42
CA MET A 76 20.44 -10.03 12.81
C MET A 76 19.99 -8.81 12.00
N SER A 77 19.77 -8.99 10.69
CA SER A 77 19.26 -7.92 9.83
C SER A 77 17.85 -7.48 10.23
N GLU A 78 16.97 -8.41 10.62
CA GLU A 78 15.65 -8.12 11.16
C GLU A 78 15.73 -7.23 12.41
N ASN A 79 16.60 -7.62 13.35
CA ASN A 79 16.79 -6.86 14.58
C ASN A 79 17.31 -5.43 14.28
N ARG A 80 18.20 -5.28 13.31
CA ARG A 80 18.68 -3.96 12.86
C ARG A 80 17.54 -3.08 12.34
N TYR A 81 16.66 -3.62 11.48
CA TYR A 81 15.49 -2.86 10.98
C TYR A 81 14.52 -2.51 12.11
N ARG A 82 14.31 -3.42 13.05
CA ARG A 82 13.46 -3.19 14.21
C ARG A 82 14.01 -2.08 15.11
N ILE A 83 15.29 -2.12 15.45
CA ILE A 83 15.96 -1.07 16.24
C ILE A 83 15.90 0.27 15.50
N ARG A 84 16.15 0.29 14.19
CA ARG A 84 16.09 1.51 13.38
C ARG A 84 14.68 2.11 13.34
N SER A 85 13.66 1.28 13.16
CA SER A 85 12.26 1.70 13.17
C SER A 85 11.85 2.28 14.53
N VAL A 86 12.21 1.62 15.64
CA VAL A 86 11.98 2.16 16.98
C VAL A 86 12.72 3.48 17.18
N GLY A 87 13.96 3.57 16.70
CA GLY A 87 14.76 4.81 16.74
C GLY A 87 14.07 5.96 16.01
N PHE A 88 13.56 5.75 14.80
CA PHE A 88 12.81 6.77 14.07
C PHE A 88 11.51 7.17 14.78
N LEU A 89 10.81 6.20 15.38
CA LEU A 89 9.59 6.48 16.13
C LEU A 89 9.88 7.34 17.38
N LEU A 90 10.96 7.04 18.11
CA LEU A 90 11.40 7.83 19.26
C LEU A 90 11.80 9.26 18.84
N ILE A 91 12.55 9.41 17.74
CA ILE A 91 12.95 10.73 17.21
C ILE A 91 11.71 11.52 16.77
N SER A 92 10.76 10.87 16.09
CA SER A 92 9.50 11.50 15.69
C SER A 92 8.70 11.99 16.90
N PHE A 93 8.61 11.17 17.94
CA PHE A 93 7.92 11.53 19.18
C PHE A 93 8.59 12.72 19.88
N ALA A 94 9.94 12.74 19.94
CA ALA A 94 10.70 13.86 20.49
C ALA A 94 10.54 15.14 19.66
N ALA A 95 10.53 15.03 18.33
CA ALA A 95 10.28 16.16 17.43
C ALA A 95 8.86 16.70 17.58
N PHE A 96 7.87 15.82 17.73
CA PHE A 96 6.48 16.20 17.97
C PHE A 96 6.32 16.95 19.30
N SER A 97 6.87 16.40 20.40
CA SER A 97 6.80 17.06 21.71
C SER A 97 7.53 18.40 21.72
N GLY A 98 8.72 18.48 21.10
CA GLY A 98 9.43 19.74 20.91
C GLY A 98 8.63 20.76 20.11
N SER A 99 7.98 20.33 19.04
CA SER A 99 7.12 21.18 18.21
C SER A 99 5.92 21.73 18.98
N THR A 100 5.31 20.92 19.86
CA THR A 100 4.19 21.38 20.69
C THR A 100 4.60 22.41 21.74
N LEU A 101 5.83 22.37 22.25
CA LEU A 101 6.33 23.37 23.20
C LEU A 101 6.60 24.73 22.55
N LEU A 102 6.80 24.77 21.24
CA LEU A 102 7.00 26.00 20.47
C LEU A 102 5.69 26.69 20.06
N ILE A 103 4.54 26.05 20.29
CA ILE A 103 3.21 26.63 20.05
C ILE A 103 3.07 27.84 21.00
N GLY A 104 3.07 29.05 20.45
CA GLY A 104 3.00 30.31 21.18
C GLY A 104 4.20 31.24 21.00
N ILE A 105 5.32 30.76 20.43
CA ILE A 105 6.49 31.61 20.11
C ILE A 105 6.51 31.98 18.62
N THR A 106 6.35 30.99 17.74
CA THR A 106 6.32 31.18 16.28
C THR A 106 5.38 30.18 15.62
N ASP A 107 4.25 30.64 15.08
CA ASP A 107 3.24 29.78 14.45
C ASP A 107 3.77 29.02 13.22
N THR A 108 4.73 29.60 12.49
CA THR A 108 5.34 28.93 11.33
C THR A 108 6.28 27.79 11.75
N GLY A 109 6.99 27.95 12.88
CA GLY A 109 7.95 26.96 13.37
C GLY A 109 7.28 25.66 13.83
N SER A 110 6.16 25.78 14.54
CA SER A 110 5.38 24.62 15.02
C SER A 110 4.78 23.81 13.86
N ILE A 111 4.29 24.46 12.80
CA ILE A 111 3.77 23.76 11.61
C ILE A 111 4.89 22.99 10.91
N THR A 112 6.06 23.61 10.70
CA THR A 112 7.20 22.92 10.06
C THR A 112 7.72 21.75 10.90
N GLY A 113 7.77 21.89 12.23
CA GLY A 113 8.18 20.83 13.14
C GLY A 113 7.24 19.63 13.11
N LEU A 114 5.91 19.86 13.05
CA LEU A 114 4.92 18.80 12.92
C LEU A 114 5.03 18.02 11.61
N ILE A 115 5.22 18.72 10.48
CA ILE A 115 5.42 18.08 9.17
C ILE A 115 6.69 17.22 9.20
N PHE A 116 7.77 17.74 9.77
CA PHE A 116 9.02 17.01 9.90
C PHE A 116 8.89 15.75 10.77
N ALA A 117 8.25 15.87 11.94
CA ALA A 117 7.96 14.73 12.81
C ALA A 117 7.13 13.66 12.09
N MET A 118 6.14 14.07 11.29
CA MET A 118 5.30 13.16 10.49
C MET A 118 6.10 12.42 9.43
N LEU A 119 6.99 13.09 8.70
CA LEU A 119 7.85 12.45 7.70
C LEU A 119 8.76 11.39 8.32
N ILE A 120 9.32 11.68 9.50
CA ILE A 120 10.15 10.72 10.25
C ILE A 120 9.31 9.52 10.72
N ALA A 121 8.08 9.75 11.19
CA ALA A 121 7.18 8.66 11.56
C ALA A 121 6.89 7.73 10.38
N LEU A 122 6.64 8.30 9.18
CA LEU A 122 6.41 7.52 7.97
C LEU A 122 7.64 6.70 7.57
N ALA A 123 8.84 7.25 7.69
CA ALA A 123 10.08 6.50 7.49
C ALA A 123 10.23 5.34 8.49
N GLY A 124 9.92 5.58 9.77
CA GLY A 124 9.93 4.54 10.81
C GLY A 124 8.91 3.42 10.55
N LEU A 125 7.71 3.76 10.07
CA LEU A 125 6.67 2.82 9.66
C LEU A 125 7.09 1.99 8.44
N HIS A 126 7.74 2.60 7.46
CA HIS A 126 8.29 1.89 6.31
C HIS A 126 9.31 0.83 6.76
N ASP A 127 10.27 1.22 7.60
CA ASP A 127 11.28 0.29 8.13
C ASP A 127 10.67 -0.81 9.00
N HIS A 128 9.59 -0.50 9.75
CA HIS A 128 8.84 -1.50 10.50
C HIS A 128 8.20 -2.55 9.58
N SER A 129 7.61 -2.11 8.47
CA SER A 129 6.95 -3.00 7.52
C SER A 129 7.92 -3.98 6.87
N GLU A 130 9.15 -3.53 6.59
CA GLU A 130 10.22 -4.38 6.09
C GLU A 130 10.72 -5.35 7.18
N ALA A 131 10.84 -4.90 8.44
CA ALA A 131 11.18 -5.80 9.56
C ALA A 131 10.16 -6.94 9.71
N ILE A 132 8.86 -6.65 9.61
CA ILE A 132 7.80 -7.70 9.66
C ILE A 132 7.95 -8.68 8.50
N ARG A 133 8.29 -8.20 7.30
CA ARG A 133 8.48 -9.07 6.13
C ARG A 133 9.64 -10.03 6.34
N VAL A 134 10.77 -9.53 6.85
CA VAL A 134 11.96 -10.36 7.14
C VAL A 134 11.66 -11.35 8.26
N TYR A 135 11.00 -10.92 9.34
CA TYR A 135 10.58 -11.80 10.43
C TYR A 135 9.72 -12.97 9.94
N ALA A 136 8.74 -12.69 9.07
CA ALA A 136 7.88 -13.73 8.50
C ALA A 136 8.66 -14.77 7.69
N ILE A 137 9.69 -14.34 6.94
CA ILE A 137 10.56 -15.23 6.18
C ILE A 137 11.40 -16.10 7.13
N VAL A 138 12.05 -15.49 8.13
CA VAL A 138 12.88 -16.22 9.10
C VAL A 138 12.05 -17.23 9.89
N LYS A 139 10.85 -16.85 10.31
CA LYS A 139 9.92 -17.75 11.01
C LYS A 139 9.51 -18.94 10.15
N ASP A 140 9.09 -18.70 8.90
CA ASP A 140 8.70 -19.77 7.98
C ASP A 140 9.86 -20.74 7.67
N SER A 141 11.08 -20.22 7.53
CA SER A 141 12.28 -21.04 7.33
C SER A 141 12.58 -21.90 8.56
N ASN A 142 12.47 -21.34 9.77
CA ASN A 142 12.76 -22.05 11.02
C ASN A 142 11.71 -23.12 11.35
N ASP A 143 10.42 -22.82 11.17
CA ASP A 143 9.33 -23.77 11.45
C ASP A 143 9.45 -25.00 10.51
N LYS A 144 9.76 -24.78 9.23
CA LYS A 144 10.03 -25.87 8.28
C LYS A 144 11.30 -26.65 8.58
N TYR A 145 12.37 -26.01 9.06
CA TYR A 145 13.59 -26.73 9.47
C TYR A 145 13.28 -27.74 10.58
N LYS A 146 12.46 -27.34 11.57
CA LYS A 146 12.06 -28.21 12.69
C LYS A 146 11.27 -29.44 12.23
N GLU A 147 10.41 -29.31 11.22
CA GLU A 147 9.63 -30.43 10.67
C GLU A 147 10.49 -31.53 10.03
N ILE A 148 11.67 -31.21 9.49
CA ILE A 148 12.58 -32.22 8.90
C ILE A 148 13.51 -32.85 9.96
N SER A 149 13.80 -32.12 11.03
CA SER A 149 14.69 -32.60 12.11
C SER A 149 13.99 -33.47 13.16
N ALA A 150 12.65 -33.53 13.14
CA ALA A 150 11.80 -34.31 14.06
C ALA A 150 11.44 -35.68 13.45
#